data_AF-A0A336N2L7-F1
#
_entry.id   AF-A0A336N2L7-F1
#
_cell.length_a   1.000
_cell.length_b   1.000
_cell.length_c   1.000
_cell.angle_alpha   90.00
_cell.angle_beta   90.00
_cell.angle_gamma   90.00
#
_symmetry.space_group_name_H-M   'P 1'
#
loop_
_entity.id
_entity.type
_entity.pdbx_description
1 polymer ?
#
loop_
_entity_poly.entity_id
_entity_poly.type
_entity_poly.pdbx_seq_one_letter_code
_entity_poly.pdbx_strand_id
1 'polypeptide(L)' 'MEKRLIGRGQDSAEVIADRMEKAMSEISHYDEYDYVIVNDDFEQALFDLQAILRAERLTLSHQQQENKGLIEQLLAN' A
#
# COMPACT_ATOMS: atom_id res chain seq x y z
N MET A 1 -11.60 -28.63 -9.74
CA MET A 1 -12.72 -28.14 -10.56
C MET A 1 -12.92 -26.65 -10.29
N GLU A 2 -11.91 -25.81 -10.57
CA GLU A 2 -11.55 -25.32 -11.92
C GLU A 2 -12.44 -24.15 -12.39
N LYS A 3 -12.63 -23.11 -11.55
CA LYS A 3 -13.38 -21.90 -11.97
C LYS A 3 -12.82 -20.57 -11.44
N ARG A 4 -11.49 -20.44 -11.30
CA ARG A 4 -10.84 -19.10 -11.19
C ARG A 4 -9.59 -18.93 -12.05
N LEU A 5 -9.15 -19.97 -12.76
CA LEU A 5 -8.12 -19.86 -13.79
C LEU A 5 -8.80 -19.98 -15.14
N ILE A 6 -8.83 -18.89 -15.89
CA ILE A 6 -8.85 -18.74 -17.36
C ILE A 6 -9.50 -17.37 -17.61
N GLY A 7 -8.67 -16.33 -17.53
CA GLY A 7 -9.13 -14.96 -17.69
C GLY A 7 -8.01 -13.96 -17.84
N ARG A 8 -6.86 -14.36 -18.40
CA ARG A 8 -5.83 -13.52 -19.04
C ARG A 8 -4.82 -14.44 -19.71
N GLY A 9 -4.56 -14.16 -20.99
CA GLY A 9 -3.93 -15.08 -21.93
C GLY A 9 -2.47 -15.41 -21.64
N GLN A 10 -2.20 -16.71 -21.64
CA GLN A 10 -1.09 -17.40 -22.31
C GLN A 10 0.38 -17.11 -21.99
N ASP A 11 0.76 -16.08 -21.23
CA ASP A 11 2.17 -15.88 -20.81
C ASP A 11 2.36 -15.89 -19.27
N SER A 12 1.30 -16.17 -18.52
CA SER A 12 1.23 -15.74 -17.12
C SER A 12 1.62 -16.80 -16.08
N ALA A 13 1.44 -18.10 -16.29
CA ALA A 13 1.58 -19.06 -15.19
C ALA A 13 3.03 -19.28 -14.71
N GLU A 14 3.98 -19.50 -15.63
CA GLU A 14 5.40 -19.66 -15.28
C GLU A 14 6.06 -18.33 -14.88
N VAL A 15 5.72 -17.23 -15.54
CA VAL A 15 6.22 -15.89 -15.18
C VAL A 15 5.65 -15.41 -13.84
N ILE A 16 4.39 -15.75 -13.52
CA ILE A 16 3.80 -15.50 -12.19
C ILE A 16 4.48 -16.38 -11.16
N ALA A 17 4.76 -17.65 -11.44
CA ALA A 17 5.48 -18.52 -10.51
C ALA A 17 6.90 -18.01 -10.21
N ASP A 18 7.68 -17.64 -11.25
CA ASP A 18 9.03 -17.08 -11.09
C ASP A 18 9.02 -15.71 -10.38
N ARG A 19 8.01 -14.87 -10.63
CA ARG A 19 7.81 -13.62 -9.87
C ARG A 19 7.36 -13.87 -8.43
N MET A 20 6.50 -14.86 -8.18
CA MET A 20 6.07 -15.25 -6.84
C MET A 20 7.25 -15.78 -6.02
N GLU A 21 8.12 -16.59 -6.61
CA GLU A 21 9.30 -17.13 -5.94
C GLU A 21 10.29 -16.02 -5.56
N LYS A 22 10.50 -15.04 -6.47
CA LYS A 22 11.30 -13.83 -6.16
C LYS A 22 10.64 -12.97 -5.09
N ALA A 23 9.33 -12.75 -5.16
CA ALA A 23 8.58 -12.00 -4.17
C ALA A 23 8.62 -12.67 -2.79
N MET A 24 8.58 -14.01 -2.72
CA MET A 24 8.68 -14.75 -1.45
C MET A 24 10.05 -14.56 -0.78
N SER A 25 11.13 -14.45 -1.55
CA SER A 25 12.46 -14.14 -1.01
C SER A 25 12.55 -12.70 -0.48
N GLU A 26 11.85 -11.74 -1.09
CA GLU A 26 11.79 -10.34 -0.64
C GLU A 26 10.85 -10.15 0.56
N ILE A 27 9.74 -10.90 0.61
CA ILE A 27 8.78 -10.89 1.73
C ILE A 27 9.41 -11.39 3.03
N SER A 28 10.55 -12.10 2.99
CA SER A 28 11.21 -12.60 4.20
C SER A 28 11.58 -11.52 5.23
N HIS A 29 11.67 -10.25 4.82
CA HIS A 29 11.93 -9.09 5.70
C HIS A 29 10.69 -8.19 5.88
N TYR A 30 9.48 -8.73 5.76
CA TYR A 30 8.24 -7.95 5.91
C TYR A 30 8.11 -7.30 7.30
N ASP A 31 8.82 -7.82 8.30
CA ASP A 31 8.86 -7.34 9.67
C ASP A 31 9.65 -6.03 9.84
N GLU A 32 10.41 -5.61 8.84
CA GLU A 32 11.13 -4.33 8.82
C GLU A 32 10.26 -3.14 8.34
N TYR A 33 9.06 -3.41 7.81
CA TYR A 33 8.18 -2.38 7.27
C TYR A 33 7.10 -1.96 8.28
N ASP A 34 6.75 -0.67 8.27
CA ASP A 34 5.71 -0.13 9.17
C ASP A 34 4.29 -0.63 8.83
N TYR A 35 4.05 -1.00 7.56
CA TYR A 35 2.75 -1.48 7.07
C TYR A 35 2.90 -2.61 6.06
N VAL A 36 1.99 -3.59 6.14
CA VAL A 36 1.87 -4.70 5.18
C VAL A 36 0.44 -4.73 4.64
N ILE A 37 0.29 -4.79 3.31
CA ILE A 37 -1.01 -4.87 2.62
C ILE A 37 -1.11 -6.22 1.92
N VAL A 38 -2.17 -6.98 2.22
CA VAL A 38 -2.46 -8.25 1.55
C VAL A 38 -3.30 -7.98 0.29
N ASN A 39 -2.71 -8.18 -0.88
CA ASN A 39 -3.38 -7.95 -2.17
C ASN A 39 -4.09 -9.22 -2.68
N ASP A 40 -5.11 -9.68 -1.96
CA ASP A 40 -6.01 -10.77 -2.41
C ASP A 40 -7.20 -10.23 -3.23
N ASP A 41 -7.67 -9.03 -2.89
CA ASP A 41 -8.61 -8.25 -3.68
C ASP A 41 -8.00 -6.88 -4.00
N PHE A 42 -8.00 -6.52 -5.29
CA PHE A 42 -7.32 -5.32 -5.76
C PHE A 42 -8.01 -4.03 -5.27
N GLU A 43 -9.35 -4.01 -5.21
CA GLU A 43 -10.08 -2.82 -4.76
C GLU A 43 -9.83 -2.59 -3.27
N GLN A 44 -9.84 -3.66 -2.48
CA GLN A 44 -9.52 -3.59 -1.05
C GLN A 44 -8.06 -3.15 -0.81
N ALA A 45 -7.09 -3.73 -1.52
CA ALA A 45 -5.68 -3.37 -1.37
C ALA A 45 -5.41 -1.91 -1.76
N LEU A 46 -6.09 -1.41 -2.79
CA LEU A 46 -6.02 0.00 -3.17
C LEU A 46 -6.60 0.90 -2.09
N PHE A 47 -7.73 0.52 -1.49
CA PHE A 47 -8.33 1.25 -0.38
C PHE A 47 -7.39 1.32 0.83
N ASP A 48 -6.79 0.19 1.20
CA ASP A 48 -5.87 0.11 2.35
C ASP A 48 -4.62 0.98 2.10
N LEU A 49 -4.09 0.98 0.88
CA LEU A 49 -2.97 1.84 0.50
C LEU A 49 -3.33 3.34 0.60
N GLN A 50 -4.51 3.72 0.10
CA GLN A 50 -5.00 5.10 0.21
C GLN A 50 -5.20 5.52 1.66
N ALA A 51 -5.68 4.60 2.51
CA ALA A 51 -5.88 4.86 3.92
C ALA A 51 -4.55 5.13 4.64
N ILE A 52 -3.51 4.34 4.38
CA ILE A 52 -2.16 4.53 4.94
C ILE A 52 -1.61 5.90 4.52
N LEU A 53 -1.62 6.22 3.22
CA LEU A 53 -1.12 7.51 2.73
C LEU A 53 -1.90 8.70 3.33
N ARG A 54 -3.21 8.53 3.54
CA ARG A 54 -4.04 9.55 4.18
C ARG A 54 -3.67 9.71 5.65
N ALA A 55 -3.44 8.63 6.38
CA ALA A 55 -3.03 8.67 7.77
C ALA A 55 -1.67 9.37 7.94
N GLU A 56 -0.69 9.02 7.10
CA GLU A 56 0.64 9.66 7.10
C GLU A 56 0.58 11.17 6.86
N ARG A 57 -0.30 11.63 5.96
CA ARG A 57 -0.53 13.06 5.72
C ARG A 57 -1.20 13.77 6.89
N LEU A 58 -1.93 13.06 7.74
CA LEU A 58 -2.63 13.60 8.89
C LEU A 58 -1.76 13.59 10.17
N THR A 59 -0.53 13.08 10.10
CA THR A 59 0.42 13.18 11.21
C THR A 59 0.66 14.64 11.61
N LEU A 60 0.91 14.87 12.91
CA LEU A 60 1.11 16.23 13.43
C LEU A 60 2.27 16.94 12.72
N SER A 61 3.38 16.23 12.50
CA SER A 61 4.55 16.77 11.79
C SER A 61 4.20 17.24 10.39
N HIS A 62 3.48 16.41 9.61
CA HIS A 62 3.05 16.76 8.26
C HIS A 62 2.04 17.91 8.26
N GLN A 63 1.05 17.88 9.15
CA GLN A 63 0.03 18.93 9.26
C GLN A 63 0.63 20.27 9.72
N GLN A 64 1.61 20.26 10.63
CA GLN A 64 2.32 21.46 11.05
C GLN A 64 3.14 22.08 9.93
N GLN A 65 3.74 21.26 9.08
CA GLN A 65 4.48 21.73 7.91
C GLN A 65 3.56 22.33 6.85
N GLU A 66 2.51 21.59 6.45
CA GLU A 66 1.59 22.00 5.39
C GLU A 66 0.73 23.21 5.80
N ASN A 67 0.21 23.21 7.03
CA ASN A 67 -0.72 24.23 7.52
C ASN A 67 -0.05 25.27 8.43
N LYS A 68 1.27 25.41 8.37
CA LYS A 68 2.04 26.30 9.27
C LYS A 68 1.43 27.69 9.39
N GLY A 69 1.17 28.36 8.27
CA GLY A 69 0.65 29.72 8.25
C GLY A 69 -0.75 29.84 8.85
N LEU A 70 -1.63 28.87 8.58
CA LEU A 70 -2.97 28.83 9.17
C LEU A 70 -2.90 28.60 10.69
N ILE A 71 -2.03 27.69 11.14
CA ILE A 71 -1.84 27.40 12.57
C ILE A 71 -1.30 28.63 13.30
N GLU A 72 -0.29 29.30 12.74
CA GLU A 72 0.26 30.55 13.30
C GLU A 72 -0.79 31.66 13.39
N GLN A 73 -1.64 31.81 12.36
CA GLN A 73 -2.75 32.76 12.39
C GLN A 73 -3.77 32.46 13.49
N LEU A 74 -4.12 31.19 13.69
CA LEU A 74 -5.10 30.79 14.70
C LEU A 74 -4.56 30.94 16.14
N LEU A 75 -3.25 30.77 16.35
CA LEU A 75 -2.60 30.91 17.66
C LEU A 75 -2.28 32.37 18.04
N ALA A 76 -2.28 33.29 17.08
CA ALA A 76 -2.00 34.70 17.30
C ALA A 76 -3.24 35.52 17.75
N ASN A 77 -4.42 34.88 17.86
CA ASN A 77 -5.67 35.47 18.32
C ASN A 77 -6.01 35.08 19.77
#